data_AF-A0A352SD03-F1
#
_entry.id   AF-A0A352SD03-F1
#
_cell.length_a   1.000
_cell.length_b   1.000
_cell.length_c   1.000
_cell.angle_alpha   90.00
_cell.angle_beta   90.00
_cell.angle_gamma   90.00
#
_symmetry.space_group_name_H-M   'P 1'
#
loop_
_entity.id
_entity.type
_entity.pdbx_description
1 polymer ?
#
loop_
_entity_poly.entity_id
_entity_poly.type
_entity_poly.pdbx_seq_one_letter_code
_entity_poly.pdbx_strand_id
1 'polypeptide(L)'
;ILIPPSITMVVYAVSADVSIIRVFLAGFLPGLLLMILFSGYIVVWALMNPEKTPAAETFGWSARLASIRQLMPCIILIAFITWIMMAGYSTATEAAAYGVVASLALAWAGGSLTRKAFWESLMSATRLTAMIMFVLGATSFLSVTMSFTGIPRALAEWVAALQLSPWALIAVLTIIYILLGTALDGISMIALTTATVLPMVQAAGFDLVWFGIFIVLLVEIAEVTPPVGFNLFVLQSMTGKDSNYIARVSLPFFMMMVLAIGIITVWPSVVTWLPDVVMAKELK
;
A
#
# COMPACT_ATOMS: atom_id res chain seq x y z
N ILE A 1 3.29 1.15 2.41
CA ILE A 1 2.48 0.03 1.86
C ILE A 1 2.63 -0.12 0.34
N LEU A 2 2.94 0.94 -0.43
CA LEU A 2 3.04 0.84 -1.90
C LEU A 2 4.29 0.15 -2.49
N ILE A 3 5.41 0.09 -1.77
CA ILE A 3 6.62 -0.58 -2.29
C ILE A 3 6.51 -2.09 -2.02
N PRO A 4 6.62 -2.95 -3.06
CA PRO A 4 6.55 -4.40 -2.89
C PRO A 4 7.69 -4.97 -2.02
N PRO A 5 7.50 -6.13 -1.37
CA PRO A 5 6.25 -6.90 -1.26
C PRO A 5 5.26 -6.29 -0.26
N SER A 6 3.96 -6.29 -0.60
CA SER A 6 2.92 -5.63 0.20
C SER A 6 1.69 -6.52 0.41
N ILE A 7 1.34 -6.78 1.67
CA ILE A 7 0.19 -7.60 2.07
C ILE A 7 -1.11 -6.99 1.54
N THR A 8 -1.28 -5.68 1.68
CA THR A 8 -2.47 -4.93 1.23
C THR A 8 -2.69 -5.10 -0.27
N MET A 9 -1.61 -5.08 -1.06
CA MET A 9 -1.67 -5.31 -2.51
C MET A 9 -2.01 -6.77 -2.86
N VAL A 10 -1.52 -7.75 -2.08
CA VAL A 10 -1.90 -9.16 -2.23
C VAL A 10 -3.38 -9.36 -1.93
N VAL A 11 -3.89 -8.79 -0.84
CA VAL A 11 -5.32 -8.86 -0.46
C VAL A 11 -6.21 -8.30 -1.56
N TYR A 12 -5.84 -7.15 -2.13
CA TYR A 12 -6.54 -6.60 -3.28
C TYR A 12 -6.48 -7.54 -4.49
N ALA A 13 -5.28 -8.00 -4.85
CA ALA A 13 -5.08 -8.85 -6.02
C ALA A 13 -5.91 -10.14 -5.95
N VAL A 14 -5.97 -10.77 -4.77
CA VAL A 14 -6.81 -11.95 -4.52
C VAL A 14 -8.29 -11.61 -4.54
N SER A 15 -8.70 -10.47 -3.97
CA SER A 15 -10.12 -10.07 -3.93
C SER A 15 -10.67 -9.64 -5.30
N ALA A 16 -9.84 -9.04 -6.13
CA ALA A 16 -10.16 -8.56 -7.47
C ALA A 16 -9.86 -9.59 -8.58
N ASP A 17 -9.33 -10.76 -8.21
CA ASP A 17 -8.89 -11.82 -9.13
C ASP A 17 -7.94 -11.32 -10.23
N VAL A 18 -6.96 -10.50 -9.84
CA VAL A 18 -5.92 -9.95 -10.72
C VAL A 18 -4.53 -10.49 -10.35
N SER A 19 -3.61 -10.45 -11.32
CA SER A 19 -2.22 -10.88 -11.11
C SER A 19 -1.52 -10.07 -10.01
N ILE A 20 -1.07 -10.76 -8.96
CA ILE A 20 -0.28 -10.19 -7.85
C ILE A 20 0.97 -9.48 -8.38
N ILE A 21 1.68 -10.13 -9.33
CA ILE A 21 2.90 -9.59 -9.91
C ILE A 21 2.59 -8.28 -10.64
N ARG A 22 1.48 -8.21 -11.40
CA ARG A 22 1.08 -7.00 -12.13
C ARG A 22 0.79 -5.84 -11.17
N VAL A 23 0.10 -6.11 -10.06
CA VAL A 23 -0.18 -5.12 -9.02
C VAL A 23 1.12 -4.67 -8.32
N PHE A 24 2.05 -5.59 -8.02
CA PHE A 24 3.35 -5.25 -7.44
C PHE A 24 4.15 -4.31 -8.33
N LEU A 25 4.23 -4.61 -9.63
CA LEU A 25 4.89 -3.73 -10.61
C LEU A 25 4.23 -2.36 -10.65
N ALA A 26 2.90 -2.32 -10.61
CA ALA A 26 2.14 -1.10 -10.68
C ALA A 26 2.37 -0.18 -9.47
N GLY A 27 2.71 -0.73 -8.30
CA GLY A 27 2.97 0.06 -7.09
C GLY A 27 4.35 0.72 -7.03
N PHE A 28 5.32 0.25 -7.83
CA PHE A 28 6.70 0.72 -7.73
C PHE A 28 6.85 2.22 -8.08
N LEU A 29 6.31 2.64 -9.23
CA LEU A 29 6.38 4.03 -9.68
C LEU A 29 5.54 5.00 -8.80
N PRO A 30 4.30 4.68 -8.42
CA PRO A 30 3.54 5.45 -7.42
C PRO A 30 4.23 5.53 -6.06
N GLY A 31 4.87 4.45 -5.61
CA GLY A 31 5.69 4.43 -4.40
C GLY A 31 6.88 5.39 -4.50
N LEU A 32 7.57 5.39 -5.64
CA LEU A 32 8.67 6.33 -5.91
C LEU A 32 8.17 7.78 -5.98
N LEU A 33 7.01 8.02 -6.60
CA LEU A 33 6.36 9.33 -6.65
C LEU A 33 6.11 9.86 -5.23
N LEU A 34 5.49 9.06 -4.35
CA LEU A 34 5.29 9.44 -2.95
C LEU A 34 6.60 9.72 -2.22
N MET A 35 7.62 8.87 -2.43
CA MET A 35 8.94 9.08 -1.83
C MET A 35 9.54 10.42 -2.23
N ILE A 36 9.43 10.81 -3.51
CA ILE A 36 9.89 12.10 -4.02
C ILE A 36 9.06 13.25 -3.42
N LEU A 37 7.74 13.13 -3.37
CA LEU A 37 6.86 14.16 -2.80
C LEU A 37 7.16 14.40 -1.31
N PHE A 38 7.29 13.34 -0.52
CA PHE A 38 7.61 13.44 0.91
C PHE A 38 9.02 13.98 1.15
N SER A 39 10.01 13.48 0.42
CA SER A 39 11.40 13.95 0.55
C SER A 39 11.52 15.41 0.12
N GLY A 40 10.87 15.79 -0.98
CA GLY A 40 10.81 17.17 -1.47
C GLY A 40 10.14 18.10 -0.46
N TYR A 41 9.02 17.69 0.13
CA TYR A 41 8.36 18.44 1.21
C TYR A 41 9.31 18.66 2.40
N ILE A 42 9.97 17.61 2.88
CA ILE A 42 10.89 17.69 4.01
C ILE A 42 12.05 18.65 3.72
N VAL A 43 12.65 18.57 2.53
CA VAL A 43 13.74 19.47 2.10
C VAL A 43 13.27 20.91 2.07
N VAL A 44 12.14 21.20 1.42
CA VAL A 44 11.59 22.56 1.34
C VAL A 44 11.25 23.09 2.73
N TRP A 45 10.60 22.28 3.57
CA TRP A 45 10.22 22.67 4.92
C TRP A 45 11.44 22.96 5.81
N ALA A 46 12.50 22.14 5.69
CA ALA A 46 13.76 22.31 6.42
C ALA A 46 14.49 23.59 6.00
N LEU A 47 14.55 23.88 4.69
CA LEU A 47 15.16 25.11 4.18
C LEU A 47 14.39 26.37 4.59
N MET A 48 13.06 26.28 4.70
CA MET A 48 12.20 27.38 5.13
C MET A 48 12.15 27.58 6.65
N ASN A 49 12.52 26.56 7.45
CA ASN A 49 12.52 26.64 8.91
C ASN A 49 13.88 26.23 9.53
N PRO A 50 14.99 26.93 9.21
CA PRO A 50 16.33 26.54 9.69
C PRO A 50 16.43 26.50 11.23
N GLU A 51 15.68 27.35 11.92
CA GLU A 51 15.68 27.43 13.38
C GLU A 51 14.98 26.23 14.07
N LYS A 52 14.14 25.50 13.34
CA LYS A 52 13.41 24.33 13.85
C LYS A 52 14.03 23.00 13.42
N THR A 53 15.06 23.04 12.57
CA THR A 53 15.80 21.85 12.15
C THR A 53 16.91 21.55 13.16
N PRO A 54 17.07 20.27 13.59
CA PRO A 54 18.20 19.87 14.43
C PRO A 54 19.53 20.26 13.78
N ALA A 55 20.53 20.59 14.60
CA ALA A 55 21.88 20.87 14.09
C ALA A 55 22.38 19.68 13.26
N ALA A 56 22.94 19.97 12.08
CA ALA A 56 23.44 18.93 11.19
C ALA A 56 24.60 18.18 11.86
N GLU A 57 24.39 16.90 12.18
CA GLU A 57 25.48 16.02 12.58
C GLU A 57 26.42 15.80 11.38
N THR A 58 27.65 16.30 11.47
CA THR A 58 28.62 16.21 10.38
C THR A 58 29.26 14.82 10.36
N PHE A 59 28.64 13.90 9.63
CA PHE A 59 29.27 12.63 9.29
C PHE A 59 30.17 12.79 8.06
N GLY A 60 31.41 12.29 8.15
CA GLY A 60 32.26 12.12 6.97
C GLY A 60 31.61 11.17 5.95
N TRP A 61 31.90 11.36 4.66
CA TRP A 61 31.35 10.53 3.58
C TRP A 61 31.55 9.02 3.79
N SER A 62 32.66 8.62 4.43
CA SER A 62 32.94 7.23 4.81
C SER A 62 31.95 6.68 5.85
N ALA A 63 31.62 7.47 6.88
CA ALA A 63 30.64 7.09 7.90
C ALA A 63 29.23 7.00 7.31
N ARG A 64 28.86 7.92 6.41
CA ARG A 64 27.57 7.86 5.69
C ARG A 64 27.43 6.59 4.87
N LEU A 65 28.47 6.22 4.12
CA LEU A 65 28.48 5.01 3.31
C LEU A 65 28.47 3.73 4.18
N ALA A 66 29.11 3.77 5.34
CA ALA A 66 29.08 2.69 6.32
C ALA A 66 27.67 2.49 6.91
N SER A 67 26.92 3.56 7.17
CA SER A 67 25.53 3.46 7.65
C SER A 67 24.59 2.85 6.61
N ILE A 68 24.78 3.13 5.32
CA ILE A 68 24.01 2.49 4.24
C ILE A 68 24.20 0.97 4.24
N ARG A 69 25.39 0.47 4.62
CA ARG A 69 25.65 -0.98 4.72
C ARG A 69 24.74 -1.68 5.73
N GLN A 70 24.23 -0.98 6.75
CA GLN A 70 23.29 -1.54 7.72
C GLN A 70 21.91 -1.81 7.10
N LEU A 71 21.54 -1.10 6.03
CA LEU A 71 20.29 -1.29 5.29
C LEU A 71 20.39 -2.34 4.19
N MET A 72 21.62 -2.70 3.77
CA MET A 72 21.86 -3.66 2.70
C MET A 72 21.15 -5.01 2.88
N PRO A 73 21.09 -5.62 4.07
CA PRO A 73 20.35 -6.87 4.26
C PRO A 73 18.88 -6.78 3.82
N CYS A 74 18.21 -5.69 4.19
CA CYS A 74 16.80 -5.46 3.83
C CYS A 74 16.65 -5.18 2.33
N ILE A 75 17.52 -4.34 1.76
CA ILE A 75 17.51 -4.03 0.33
C ILE A 75 17.76 -5.28 -0.51
N ILE A 76 18.73 -6.11 -0.13
CA ILE A 76 19.04 -7.38 -0.81
C ILE A 76 17.83 -8.31 -0.73
N LEU A 77 17.16 -8.42 0.41
CA LEU A 77 15.97 -9.24 0.55
C LEU A 77 14.84 -8.76 -0.36
N ILE A 78 14.52 -7.47 -0.36
CA ILE A 78 13.48 -6.88 -1.22
C ILE A 78 13.83 -7.08 -2.70
N ALA A 79 15.08 -6.80 -3.08
CA ALA A 79 15.55 -6.95 -4.45
C ALA A 79 15.51 -8.41 -4.90
N PHE A 80 15.91 -9.35 -4.05
CA PHE A 80 15.87 -10.79 -4.32
C PHE A 80 14.44 -11.29 -4.55
N ILE A 81 13.51 -10.91 -3.67
CA ILE A 81 12.10 -11.31 -3.76
C ILE A 81 11.43 -10.67 -4.98
N THR A 82 11.71 -9.40 -5.25
CA THR A 82 11.19 -8.74 -6.44
C THR A 82 11.75 -9.38 -7.71
N TRP A 83 13.06 -9.66 -7.74
CA TRP A 83 13.71 -10.26 -8.89
C TRP A 83 13.22 -11.68 -9.18
N ILE A 84 13.10 -12.56 -8.17
CA ILE A 84 12.66 -13.95 -8.39
C ILE A 84 11.21 -14.02 -8.89
N MET A 85 10.35 -13.10 -8.43
CA MET A 85 8.97 -12.95 -8.92
C MET A 85 8.92 -12.41 -10.35
N MET A 86 9.74 -11.38 -10.66
CA MET A 86 9.76 -10.76 -11.98
C MET A 86 10.44 -11.62 -13.05
N ALA A 87 11.40 -12.46 -12.66
CA ALA A 87 12.08 -13.38 -13.56
C ALA A 87 11.23 -14.64 -13.87
N GLY A 88 10.05 -14.78 -13.27
CA GLY A 88 9.16 -15.93 -13.48
C GLY A 88 9.66 -17.23 -12.87
N TYR A 89 10.77 -17.21 -12.11
CA TYR A 89 11.31 -18.40 -11.43
C TYR A 89 10.44 -18.87 -10.26
N SER A 90 9.61 -18.00 -9.71
CA SER A 90 8.77 -18.33 -8.57
C SER A 90 7.47 -17.55 -8.57
N THR A 91 6.39 -18.24 -8.19
CA THR A 91 5.09 -17.63 -7.90
C THR A 91 5.15 -16.78 -6.62
N ALA A 92 4.12 -15.97 -6.36
CA ALA A 92 4.06 -15.16 -5.14
C ALA A 92 4.15 -16.00 -3.85
N THR A 93 3.56 -17.19 -3.84
CA THR A 93 3.58 -18.12 -2.70
C THR A 93 4.97 -18.71 -2.48
N GLU A 94 5.65 -19.12 -3.56
CA GLU A 94 7.03 -19.61 -3.49
C GLU A 94 7.99 -18.50 -3.07
N ALA A 95 7.84 -17.30 -3.64
CA ALA A 95 8.60 -16.12 -3.25
C ALA A 95 8.45 -15.81 -1.75
N ALA A 96 7.25 -15.95 -1.19
CA ALA A 96 7.05 -15.80 0.26
C ALA A 96 7.86 -16.83 1.07
N ALA A 97 7.92 -18.10 0.64
CA ALA A 97 8.73 -19.13 1.29
C ALA A 97 10.23 -18.80 1.25
N TYR A 98 10.74 -18.37 0.09
CA TYR A 98 12.11 -17.87 -0.04
C TYR A 98 12.37 -16.65 0.85
N GLY A 99 11.39 -15.75 0.98
CA GLY A 99 11.45 -14.58 1.87
C GLY A 99 11.58 -14.98 3.34
N VAL A 100 10.84 -16.00 3.80
CA VAL A 100 10.96 -16.52 5.16
C VAL A 100 12.36 -17.10 5.37
N VAL A 101 12.84 -17.98 4.49
CA VAL A 101 14.17 -18.59 4.61
C VAL A 101 15.28 -17.53 4.62
N ALA A 102 15.22 -16.56 3.70
CA ALA A 102 16.19 -15.49 3.61
C ALA A 102 16.13 -14.56 4.84
N SER A 103 14.95 -14.20 5.33
CA SER A 103 14.80 -13.39 6.55
C SER A 103 15.36 -14.09 7.80
N LEU A 104 15.17 -15.41 7.93
CA LEU A 104 15.76 -16.20 9.00
C LEU A 104 17.28 -16.26 8.89
N ALA A 105 17.82 -16.45 7.68
CA ALA A 105 19.26 -16.43 7.44
C ALA A 105 19.88 -15.06 7.80
N LEU A 106 19.21 -13.96 7.46
CA LEU A 106 19.63 -12.61 7.82
C LEU A 106 19.56 -12.36 9.34
N ALA A 107 18.50 -12.81 10.01
CA ALA A 107 18.38 -12.70 11.46
C ALA A 107 19.45 -13.53 12.19
N TRP A 108 19.78 -14.70 11.66
CA TRP A 108 20.85 -15.55 12.19
C TRP A 108 22.22 -14.89 12.00
N ALA A 109 22.53 -14.39 10.80
CA ALA A 109 23.77 -13.68 10.51
C ALA A 109 23.91 -12.38 11.32
N GLY A 110 22.79 -11.70 11.59
CA GLY A 110 22.73 -10.50 12.43
C GLY A 110 22.77 -10.77 13.94
N GLY A 111 22.80 -12.04 14.37
CA GLY A 111 22.81 -12.42 15.79
C GLY A 111 21.52 -12.12 16.56
N SER A 112 20.44 -11.73 15.88
CA SER A 112 19.14 -11.39 16.49
C SER A 112 18.20 -12.59 16.59
N LEU A 113 18.52 -13.70 15.92
CA LEU A 113 17.69 -14.90 15.93
C LEU A 113 17.80 -15.65 17.26
N THR A 114 16.85 -15.39 18.15
CA THR A 114 16.66 -16.13 19.40
C THR A 114 15.40 -16.99 19.33
N ARG A 115 15.31 -18.03 20.18
CA ARG A 115 14.10 -18.87 20.27
C ARG A 115 12.85 -18.05 20.60
N LYS A 116 13.01 -17.02 21.44
CA LYS A 116 11.93 -16.08 21.80
C LYS A 116 11.49 -15.25 20.59
N ALA A 117 12.44 -14.60 19.90
CA ALA A 117 12.15 -13.79 18.72
C ALA A 117 11.51 -14.63 17.59
N PHE A 118 11.97 -15.87 17.39
CA PHE A 118 11.38 -16.81 16.44
C PHE A 118 9.91 -17.12 16.77
N TRP A 119 9.63 -17.48 18.03
CA TRP A 119 8.26 -17.81 18.45
C TRP A 119 7.32 -16.59 18.41
N GLU A 120 7.79 -15.42 18.82
CA GLU A 120 7.03 -14.17 18.74
C GLU A 120 6.72 -13.78 17.30
N SER A 121 7.69 -13.93 16.38
CA SER A 121 7.51 -13.66 14.96
C SER A 121 6.51 -14.63 14.33
N LEU A 122 6.61 -15.92 14.64
CA LEU A 122 5.71 -16.95 14.15
C LEU A 122 4.28 -16.74 14.67
N MET A 123 4.10 -16.44 15.96
CA MET A 123 2.79 -16.14 16.53
C MET A 123 2.16 -14.88 15.94
N SER A 124 2.96 -13.85 15.69
CA SER A 124 2.50 -12.61 15.05
C SER A 124 2.05 -12.87 13.61
N ALA A 125 2.83 -13.64 12.84
CA ALA A 125 2.49 -14.04 11.48
C ALA A 125 1.22 -14.91 11.42
N THR A 126 1.07 -15.87 12.33
CA THR A 126 -0.13 -16.73 12.43
C THR A 126 -1.37 -15.90 12.77
N ARG A 127 -1.28 -14.97 13.73
CA ARG A 127 -2.41 -14.12 14.10
C ARG A 127 -2.84 -13.23 12.94
N LEU A 128 -1.89 -12.57 12.28
CA LEU A 128 -2.18 -11.71 11.12
C LEU A 128 -2.82 -12.52 9.99
N THR A 129 -2.26 -13.69 9.66
CA THR A 129 -2.81 -14.59 8.64
C THR A 129 -4.22 -15.06 9.00
N ALA A 130 -4.48 -15.43 10.25
CA ALA A 130 -5.81 -15.85 10.70
C ALA A 130 -6.85 -14.74 10.55
N MET A 131 -6.48 -13.49 10.91
CA MET A 131 -7.35 -12.32 10.71
C MET A 131 -7.65 -12.10 9.23
N ILE A 132 -6.63 -12.13 8.37
CA ILE A 132 -6.79 -11.96 6.92
C ILE A 132 -7.69 -13.05 6.34
N MET A 133 -7.44 -14.32 6.66
CA MET A 133 -8.23 -15.45 6.16
C MET A 133 -9.70 -15.36 6.60
N PHE A 134 -9.96 -14.90 7.82
CA PHE A 134 -11.33 -14.70 8.31
C PHE A 134 -12.04 -13.57 7.54
N VAL A 135 -11.36 -12.45 7.31
CA VAL A 135 -11.89 -11.33 6.52
C VAL A 135 -12.15 -11.73 5.07
N LEU A 136 -11.22 -12.45 4.42
CA LEU A 136 -11.38 -12.95 3.06
C LEU A 136 -12.53 -13.97 2.96
N GLY A 137 -12.67 -14.85 3.95
CA GLY A 137 -13.78 -15.80 4.03
C GLY A 137 -15.14 -15.11 4.14
N ALA A 138 -15.27 -14.13 5.06
CA ALA A 138 -16.48 -13.33 5.21
C ALA A 138 -16.79 -12.52 3.94
N THR A 139 -15.77 -11.96 3.30
CA THR A 139 -15.90 -11.19 2.07
C THR A 139 -16.34 -12.08 0.90
N SER A 140 -15.80 -13.29 0.78
CA SER A 140 -16.24 -14.25 -0.25
C SER A 140 -17.72 -14.57 -0.14
N PHE A 141 -18.21 -14.82 1.08
CA PHE A 141 -19.63 -15.01 1.35
C PHE A 141 -20.46 -13.76 1.01
N LEU A 142 -19.97 -12.57 1.36
CA LEU A 142 -20.59 -11.30 1.01
C LEU A 142 -20.70 -11.10 -0.50
N SER A 143 -19.63 -11.35 -1.25
CA SER A 143 -19.60 -11.25 -2.72
C SER A 143 -20.65 -12.13 -3.38
N VAL A 144 -20.79 -13.38 -2.91
CA VAL A 144 -21.83 -14.30 -3.40
C VAL A 144 -23.23 -13.77 -3.08
N THR A 145 -23.46 -13.31 -1.85
CA THR A 145 -24.75 -12.75 -1.43
C THR A 145 -25.11 -11.49 -2.24
N MET A 146 -24.13 -10.62 -2.49
CA MET A 146 -24.28 -9.42 -3.31
C MET A 146 -24.63 -9.77 -4.78
N SER A 147 -24.02 -10.82 -5.33
CA SER A 147 -24.36 -11.34 -6.66
C SER A 147 -25.83 -11.79 -6.74
N PHE A 148 -26.34 -12.48 -5.72
CA PHE A 148 -27.75 -12.90 -5.67
C PHE A 148 -28.74 -11.76 -5.47
N THR A 149 -28.40 -10.76 -4.65
CA THR A 149 -29.28 -9.61 -4.37
C THR A 149 -29.33 -8.60 -5.51
N GLY A 150 -28.37 -8.64 -6.44
CA GLY A 150 -28.29 -7.70 -7.55
C GLY A 150 -27.89 -6.28 -7.16
N ILE A 151 -27.52 -6.04 -5.89
CA ILE A 151 -27.13 -4.72 -5.38
C ILE A 151 -25.97 -4.10 -6.18
N PRO A 152 -24.86 -4.80 -6.47
CA PRO A 152 -23.76 -4.22 -7.24
C PRO A 152 -24.19 -3.78 -8.65
N ARG A 153 -25.08 -4.56 -9.28
CA ARG A 153 -25.62 -4.24 -10.60
C ARG A 153 -26.51 -3.00 -10.55
N ALA A 154 -27.42 -2.92 -9.57
CA ALA A 154 -28.28 -1.74 -9.40
C ALA A 154 -27.48 -0.47 -9.11
N LEU A 155 -26.40 -0.58 -8.31
CA LEU A 155 -25.48 0.53 -8.06
C LEU A 155 -24.71 0.94 -9.33
N ALA A 156 -24.21 -0.02 -10.10
CA ALA A 156 -23.54 0.28 -11.38
C ALA A 156 -24.49 0.96 -12.38
N GLU A 157 -25.74 0.49 -12.47
CA GLU A 157 -26.78 1.11 -13.30
C GLU A 157 -27.13 2.53 -12.81
N TRP A 158 -27.19 2.75 -11.49
CA TRP A 158 -27.42 4.08 -10.92
C TRP A 158 -26.27 5.05 -11.24
N VAL A 159 -25.02 4.61 -11.06
CA VAL A 159 -23.83 5.40 -11.42
C VAL A 159 -23.79 5.70 -12.91
N ALA A 160 -24.13 4.71 -13.75
CA ALA A 160 -24.23 4.90 -15.21
C ALA A 160 -25.34 5.89 -15.57
N ALA A 161 -26.48 5.86 -14.87
CA ALA A 161 -27.59 6.79 -15.07
C ALA A 161 -27.24 8.23 -14.68
N LEU A 162 -26.33 8.42 -13.71
CA LEU A 162 -25.81 9.76 -13.37
C LEU A 162 -24.92 10.35 -14.46
N GLN A 163 -24.55 9.58 -15.50
CA GLN A 163 -23.63 9.97 -16.58
C GLN A 163 -22.38 10.71 -16.05
N LEU A 164 -21.89 10.26 -14.90
CA LEU A 164 -20.74 10.89 -14.27
C LEU A 164 -19.54 10.77 -15.20
N SER A 165 -18.80 11.87 -15.34
CA SER A 165 -17.47 11.77 -15.92
C SER A 165 -16.63 10.79 -15.08
N PRO A 166 -15.69 10.03 -15.67
CA PRO A 166 -14.79 9.15 -14.93
C PRO A 166 -14.11 9.84 -13.74
N TRP A 167 -13.78 11.13 -13.87
CA TRP A 167 -13.23 11.98 -12.81
C TRP A 167 -14.17 12.17 -11.63
N ALA A 168 -15.46 12.36 -11.90
CA ALA A 168 -16.46 12.54 -10.86
C ALA A 168 -16.68 11.23 -10.07
N LEU A 169 -16.66 10.07 -10.74
CA LEU A 169 -16.70 8.77 -10.07
C LEU A 169 -15.49 8.60 -9.13
N ILE A 170 -14.28 8.88 -9.61
CA ILE A 170 -13.07 8.79 -8.77
C ILE A 170 -13.13 9.75 -7.58
N ALA A 171 -13.58 10.99 -7.78
CA ALA A 171 -13.72 11.95 -6.68
C ALA A 171 -14.71 11.47 -5.61
N VAL A 172 -15.87 10.93 -6.01
CA VAL A 172 -16.86 10.36 -5.10
C VAL A 172 -16.30 9.16 -4.36
N LEU A 173 -15.62 8.24 -5.07
CA LEU A 173 -14.96 7.09 -4.45
C LEU A 173 -13.88 7.55 -3.45
N THR A 174 -13.03 8.51 -3.80
CA THR A 174 -12.04 9.08 -2.87
C THR A 174 -12.69 9.53 -1.56
N ILE A 175 -13.78 10.29 -1.62
CA ILE A 175 -14.48 10.77 -0.42
C ILE A 175 -15.03 9.59 0.38
N ILE A 176 -15.71 8.65 -0.28
CA ILE A 176 -16.28 7.46 0.37
C ILE A 176 -15.19 6.64 1.06
N TYR A 177 -14.08 6.35 0.39
CA TYR A 177 -12.99 5.56 0.96
C TYR A 177 -12.27 6.28 2.10
N ILE A 178 -12.10 7.60 2.05
CA ILE A 178 -11.57 8.37 3.18
C ILE A 178 -12.51 8.26 4.38
N LEU A 179 -13.83 8.35 4.17
CA LEU A 179 -14.81 8.17 5.24
C LEU A 179 -14.82 6.75 5.79
N LEU A 180 -14.80 5.71 4.94
CA LEU A 180 -14.73 4.32 5.41
C LEU A 180 -13.43 4.05 6.18
N GLY A 181 -12.32 4.60 5.70
CA GLY A 181 -11.00 4.46 6.31
C GLY A 181 -10.89 5.08 7.70
N THR A 182 -11.81 5.98 8.08
CA THR A 182 -11.88 6.49 9.45
C THR A 182 -12.35 5.44 10.45
N ALA A 183 -13.02 4.37 10.01
CA ALA A 183 -13.60 3.34 10.86
C ALA A 183 -13.01 1.93 10.62
N LEU A 184 -12.57 1.64 9.40
CA LEU A 184 -12.07 0.33 8.99
C LEU A 184 -10.54 0.35 8.81
N ASP A 185 -9.89 -0.77 9.14
CA ASP A 185 -8.50 -1.00 8.77
C ASP A 185 -8.35 -1.28 7.27
N GLY A 186 -7.15 -1.07 6.73
CA GLY A 186 -6.88 -1.12 5.29
C GLY A 186 -7.26 -2.45 4.61
N ILE A 187 -7.01 -3.58 5.28
CA ILE A 187 -7.29 -4.92 4.75
C ILE A 187 -8.80 -5.14 4.68
N SER A 188 -9.51 -4.85 5.78
CA SER A 188 -10.97 -4.96 5.83
C SER A 188 -11.66 -4.03 4.84
N MET A 189 -11.16 -2.79 4.70
CA MET A 189 -11.69 -1.82 3.75
C MET A 189 -11.57 -2.33 2.31
N ILE A 190 -10.40 -2.83 1.90
CA ILE A 190 -10.21 -3.39 0.56
C ILE A 190 -11.15 -4.56 0.32
N ALA A 191 -11.15 -5.54 1.23
CA ALA A 191 -11.90 -6.77 1.03
C ALA A 191 -13.41 -6.46 0.87
N LEU A 192 -13.99 -5.69 1.81
CA LEU A 192 -15.42 -5.37 1.81
C LEU A 192 -15.85 -4.53 0.60
N THR A 193 -15.05 -3.52 0.24
CA THR A 193 -15.43 -2.59 -0.83
C THR A 193 -15.20 -3.18 -2.21
N THR A 194 -14.20 -4.05 -2.39
CA THR A 194 -13.93 -4.66 -3.70
C THR A 194 -15.13 -5.45 -4.20
N ALA A 195 -15.83 -6.17 -3.31
CA ALA A 195 -17.03 -6.93 -3.66
C ALA A 195 -18.16 -6.09 -4.28
N THR A 196 -18.25 -4.81 -3.93
CA THR A 196 -19.34 -3.91 -4.35
C THR A 196 -18.90 -2.88 -5.39
N VAL A 197 -17.67 -2.38 -5.28
CA VAL A 197 -17.15 -1.28 -6.11
C VAL A 197 -16.52 -1.78 -7.41
N LEU A 198 -15.91 -2.96 -7.41
CA LEU A 198 -15.20 -3.48 -8.59
C LEU A 198 -16.08 -3.57 -9.85
N PRO A 199 -17.34 -4.05 -9.81
CA PRO A 199 -18.20 -4.06 -10.98
C PRO A 199 -18.50 -2.67 -11.53
N MET A 200 -18.65 -1.66 -10.65
CA MET A 200 -18.89 -0.27 -11.04
C MET A 200 -17.66 0.33 -11.75
N VAL A 201 -16.47 0.04 -11.25
CA VAL A 201 -15.19 0.49 -11.81
C VAL A 201 -14.93 -0.13 -13.17
N GLN A 202 -15.21 -1.44 -13.33
CA GLN A 202 -15.15 -2.12 -14.62
C GLN A 202 -16.14 -1.56 -15.62
N ALA A 203 -17.39 -1.32 -15.21
CA ALA A 203 -18.42 -0.72 -16.07
C ALA A 203 -18.06 0.70 -16.52
N ALA A 204 -17.34 1.45 -15.68
CA ALA A 204 -16.80 2.77 -16.01
C ALA A 204 -15.53 2.72 -16.89
N GLY A 205 -15.00 1.53 -17.20
CA GLY A 205 -13.86 1.33 -18.11
C GLY A 205 -12.48 1.53 -17.48
N PHE A 206 -12.37 1.53 -16.16
CA PHE A 206 -11.08 1.66 -15.47
C PHE A 206 -10.33 0.32 -15.45
N ASP A 207 -9.00 0.38 -15.58
CA ASP A 207 -8.13 -0.76 -15.37
C ASP A 207 -8.10 -1.15 -13.88
N LEU A 208 -8.28 -2.44 -13.60
CA LEU A 208 -8.34 -2.97 -12.24
C LEU A 208 -7.01 -2.86 -11.48
N VAL A 209 -5.88 -2.89 -12.18
CA VAL A 209 -4.57 -2.73 -11.55
C VAL A 209 -4.38 -1.27 -11.13
N TRP A 210 -4.78 -0.32 -12.00
CA TRP A 210 -4.83 1.09 -11.66
C TRP A 210 -5.71 1.35 -10.43
N PHE A 211 -6.92 0.77 -10.43
CA PHE A 211 -7.85 0.91 -9.31
C PHE A 211 -7.30 0.30 -8.01
N GLY A 212 -6.54 -0.80 -8.11
CA GLY A 212 -5.86 -1.40 -6.97
C GLY A 212 -4.87 -0.46 -6.31
N ILE A 213 -4.01 0.18 -7.09
CA ILE A 213 -3.07 1.18 -6.57
C ILE A 213 -3.79 2.39 -6.00
N PHE A 214 -4.86 2.83 -6.66
CA PHE A 214 -5.71 3.91 -6.17
C PHE A 214 -6.30 3.59 -4.79
N ILE A 215 -6.87 2.41 -4.58
CA ILE A 215 -7.38 2.01 -3.26
C ILE A 215 -6.23 1.88 -2.25
N VAL A 216 -5.08 1.32 -2.63
CA VAL A 216 -3.93 1.20 -1.71
C VAL A 216 -3.45 2.58 -1.24
N LEU A 217 -3.45 3.60 -2.11
CA LEU A 217 -3.18 4.98 -1.71
C LEU A 217 -4.24 5.54 -0.78
N LEU A 218 -5.52 5.21 -1.00
CA LEU A 218 -6.60 5.63 -0.10
C LEU A 218 -6.51 4.97 1.27
N VAL A 219 -6.08 3.71 1.34
CA VAL A 219 -5.76 3.02 2.60
C VAL A 219 -4.65 3.76 3.35
N GLU A 220 -3.59 4.16 2.66
CA GLU A 220 -2.48 4.93 3.28
C GLU A 220 -2.97 6.27 3.83
N ILE A 221 -3.84 6.95 3.08
CA ILE A 221 -4.48 8.19 3.53
C ILE A 221 -5.34 7.95 4.78
N ALA A 222 -6.12 6.88 4.80
CA ALA A 222 -6.94 6.50 5.94
C ALA A 222 -6.11 6.26 7.21
N GLU A 223 -4.97 5.57 7.08
CA GLU A 223 -4.10 5.26 8.21
C GLU A 223 -3.42 6.50 8.83
N VAL A 224 -3.41 7.64 8.14
CA VAL A 224 -2.92 8.92 8.67
C VAL A 224 -4.03 9.91 9.02
N THR A 225 -5.30 9.51 8.95
CA THR A 225 -6.47 10.38 9.17
C THR A 225 -7.18 10.02 10.48
N PRO A 226 -7.45 10.99 11.37
CA PRO A 226 -8.28 10.76 12.57
C PRO A 226 -9.70 10.29 12.20
N PRO A 227 -10.37 9.46 13.02
CA PRO A 227 -10.14 9.16 14.44
C PRO A 227 -9.32 7.89 14.71
N VAL A 228 -9.23 6.93 13.78
CA VAL A 228 -8.51 5.66 14.00
C VAL A 228 -7.05 5.73 13.57
N GLY A 229 -6.70 6.56 12.57
CA GLY A 229 -5.37 6.66 11.93
C GLY A 229 -4.22 5.95 12.65
N PHE A 230 -4.02 4.66 12.34
CA PHE A 230 -3.10 3.78 13.07
C PHE A 230 -1.68 4.36 13.16
N ASN A 231 -1.21 5.02 12.10
CA ASN A 231 0.10 5.64 12.07
C ASN A 231 0.18 6.81 13.07
N LEU A 232 -0.92 7.54 13.29
CA LEU A 232 -0.99 8.60 14.29
C LEU A 232 -0.94 8.04 15.71
N PHE A 233 -1.60 6.91 15.98
CA PHE A 233 -1.57 6.26 17.30
C PHE A 233 -0.20 5.68 17.64
N VAL A 234 0.49 5.09 16.66
CA VAL A 234 1.88 4.66 16.84
C VAL A 234 2.75 5.86 17.20
N LEU A 235 2.64 6.97 16.45
CA LEU A 235 3.37 8.20 16.77
C LEU A 235 2.99 8.80 18.14
N GLN A 236 1.72 8.71 18.55
CA GLN A 236 1.27 9.13 19.87
C GLN A 236 1.94 8.30 20.96
N SER A 237 2.01 6.98 20.81
CA SER A 237 2.67 6.10 21.79
C SER A 237 4.18 6.36 21.91
N MET A 238 4.83 6.79 20.82
CA MET A 238 6.25 7.11 20.80
C MET A 238 6.55 8.51 21.35
N THR A 239 5.68 9.49 21.08
CA THR A 239 5.95 10.91 21.38
C THR A 239 5.22 11.43 22.63
N GLY A 240 4.22 10.71 23.12
CA GLY A 240 3.32 11.14 24.20
C GLY A 240 2.41 12.31 23.86
N LYS A 241 2.38 12.76 22.59
CA LYS A 241 1.56 13.89 22.14
C LYS A 241 0.17 13.43 21.71
N ASP A 242 -0.82 14.31 21.85
CA ASP A 242 -2.20 14.04 21.43
C ASP A 242 -2.31 13.72 19.93
N SER A 243 -3.18 12.77 19.59
CA SER A 243 -3.39 12.34 18.19
C SER A 243 -3.82 13.49 17.28
N ASN A 244 -4.64 14.44 17.74
CA ASN A 244 -5.05 15.60 16.93
C ASN A 244 -3.89 16.56 16.68
N TYR A 245 -2.98 16.70 17.64
CA TYR A 245 -1.75 17.47 17.43
C TYR A 245 -0.90 16.82 16.33
N ILE A 246 -0.71 15.50 16.41
CA ILE A 246 0.07 14.75 15.42
C ILE A 246 -0.60 14.83 14.05
N ALA A 247 -1.92 14.66 13.97
CA ALA A 247 -2.71 14.80 12.75
C ALA A 247 -2.54 16.16 12.08
N ARG A 248 -2.55 17.24 12.87
CA ARG A 248 -2.35 18.60 12.35
C ARG A 248 -0.95 18.78 11.77
N VAL A 249 0.06 18.18 12.39
CA VAL A 249 1.45 18.24 11.93
C VAL A 249 1.68 17.32 10.71
N SER A 250 0.95 16.21 10.60
CA SER A 250 1.02 15.29 9.46
C SER A 250 0.16 15.72 8.26
N LEU A 251 -0.70 16.73 8.42
CA LEU A 251 -1.55 17.26 7.35
C LEU A 251 -0.82 17.54 6.03
N PRO A 252 0.41 18.09 5.99
CA PRO A 252 1.13 18.27 4.74
C PRO A 252 1.42 16.96 4.00
N PHE A 253 1.72 15.88 4.72
CA PHE A 253 1.91 14.55 4.14
C PHE A 253 0.60 13.98 3.60
N PHE A 254 -0.51 14.20 4.32
CA PHE A 254 -1.85 13.89 3.81
C PHE A 254 -2.11 14.61 2.47
N MET A 255 -1.82 15.91 2.40
CA MET A 255 -2.00 16.69 1.17
C MET A 255 -1.11 16.18 0.02
N MET A 256 0.12 15.77 0.32
CA MET A 256 1.00 15.13 -0.68
C MET A 256 0.46 13.80 -1.19
N MET A 257 -0.23 13.02 -0.35
CA MET A 257 -0.88 11.78 -0.80
C MET A 257 -2.13 12.05 -1.65
N VAL A 258 -2.94 13.05 -1.27
CA VAL A 258 -4.06 13.51 -2.11
C VAL A 258 -3.55 14.03 -3.47
N LEU A 259 -2.44 14.76 -3.47
CA LEU A 259 -1.77 15.20 -4.69
C LEU A 259 -1.29 14.00 -5.51
N ALA A 260 -0.71 12.97 -4.89
CA ALA A 260 -0.30 11.76 -5.59
C ALA A 260 -1.50 11.05 -6.25
N ILE A 261 -2.65 10.97 -5.57
CA ILE A 261 -3.91 10.49 -6.17
C ILE A 261 -4.29 11.34 -7.38
N GLY A 262 -4.24 12.67 -7.26
CA GLY A 262 -4.51 13.57 -8.39
C GLY A 262 -3.59 13.28 -9.57
N ILE A 263 -2.28 13.11 -9.33
CA ILE A 263 -1.28 12.80 -10.36
C ILE A 263 -1.56 11.46 -11.03
N ILE A 264 -1.79 10.38 -10.28
CA ILE A 264 -2.05 9.06 -10.89
C ILE A 264 -3.40 9.01 -11.60
N THR A 265 -4.35 9.88 -11.23
CA THR A 265 -5.64 9.99 -11.92
C THR A 265 -5.47 10.73 -13.24
N VAL A 266 -4.73 11.85 -13.25
CA VAL A 266 -4.42 12.64 -14.46
C VAL A 266 -3.51 11.87 -15.43
N TRP A 267 -2.55 11.13 -14.90
CA TRP A 267 -1.59 10.31 -15.65
C TRP A 267 -1.64 8.84 -15.21
N PRO A 268 -2.64 8.06 -15.68
CA PRO A 268 -2.76 6.63 -15.36
C PRO A 268 -1.54 5.80 -15.73
N SER A 269 -0.76 6.27 -16.72
CA SER A 269 0.50 5.65 -17.14
C SER A 269 1.53 5.55 -16.03
N VAL A 270 1.50 6.40 -15.00
CA VAL A 270 2.39 6.27 -13.84
C VAL A 270 2.20 4.91 -13.16
N VAL A 271 0.99 4.37 -13.21
CA VAL A 271 0.65 3.07 -12.63
C VAL A 271 0.81 1.94 -13.64
N THR A 272 0.34 2.10 -14.87
CA THR A 272 0.26 0.99 -15.84
C THR A 272 1.52 0.79 -16.67
N TRP A 273 2.37 1.83 -16.84
CA TRP A 273 3.51 1.77 -17.75
C TRP A 273 4.53 0.68 -17.41
N LEU A 274 4.93 0.57 -16.13
CA LEU A 274 5.92 -0.43 -15.72
C LEU A 274 5.39 -1.87 -15.89
N PRO A 275 4.17 -2.20 -15.43
CA PRO A 275 3.52 -3.47 -15.76
C PRO A 275 3.49 -3.77 -17.26
N ASP A 276 3.04 -2.80 -18.07
CA ASP A 276 2.82 -3.01 -19.50
C ASP A 276 4.16 -3.24 -20.23
N VAL A 277 5.22 -2.53 -19.89
CA VAL A 277 6.55 -2.70 -20.51
C VAL A 277 7.18 -4.05 -20.15
N VAL A 278 7.06 -4.48 -18.89
CA VAL A 278 7.67 -5.73 -18.42
C VAL A 278 6.88 -6.94 -18.92
N MET A 279 5.54 -6.90 -18.82
CA MET A 279 4.69 -8.05 -19.14
C MET A 279 4.31 -8.14 -20.62
N ALA A 280 4.29 -7.04 -21.39
CA ALA A 280 4.11 -7.15 -22.85
C ALA A 280 5.27 -7.89 -23.54
N LYS A 281 6.40 -8.09 -22.84
CA LYS A 281 7.54 -8.89 -23.30
C LYS A 281 7.34 -10.40 -23.15
N GLU A 282 6.37 -10.87 -22.37
CA GLU A 282 6.01 -12.30 -22.22
C GLU A 282 5.00 -12.78 -23.28
N LEU A 283 4.40 -11.87 -24.04
CA LEU A 283 3.42 -12.16 -25.11
C LEU A 283 4.04 -12.20 -26.52
N LYS A 284 5.37 -12.18 -26.65
CA LYS A 284 6.11 -12.39 -27.91
C LYS A 284 7.10 -13.54 -27.75
#